data_AF-A0A359M485-F1
#
_entry.id   AF-A0A359M485-F1
#
_cell.length_a   1.000
_cell.length_b   1.000
_cell.length_c   1.000
_cell.angle_alpha   90.00
_cell.angle_beta   90.00
_cell.angle_gamma   90.00
#
_symmetry.space_group_name_H-M   'P 1'
#
loop_
_entity.id
_entity.type
_entity.pdbx_description
1 polymer ?
#
loop_
_entity_poly.entity_id
_entity_poly.type
_entity_poly.pdbx_seq_one_letter_code
_entity_poly.pdbx_strand_id
1 'polypeptide(L)'
;MTRQLLAALGAIIAAGAASAQSRPLSAGPNRMELRVERREAGEWKPVDPSSVFASGDQLRFRFKTNFPGFLYVMNHGTSGEYLLLYPTKEAGESNRIDGGRDYVVPGNDGAFKISGPEGFDVMYWLISPSELRAEDGTKRSGYVP
;
A
#
# COMPACT_ATOMS: atom_id res chain seq x y z
N MET A 1 -9.43 -10.79 -70.74
CA MET A 1 -8.31 -10.19 -69.99
C MET A 1 -8.39 -8.68 -70.20
N THR A 2 -8.54 -7.75 -69.25
CA THR A 2 -8.51 -7.75 -67.79
C THR A 2 -9.04 -6.38 -67.32
N ARG A 3 -10.05 -6.43 -66.44
CA ARG A 3 -10.42 -5.54 -65.31
C ARG A 3 -10.68 -4.02 -65.47
N GLN A 4 -11.89 -3.69 -65.01
CA GLN A 4 -12.40 -2.40 -64.54
C GLN A 4 -11.73 -1.90 -63.23
N LEU A 5 -12.03 -0.62 -62.97
CA LEU A 5 -12.31 0.06 -61.69
C LEU A 5 -11.22 0.97 -61.13
N LEU A 6 -11.47 2.28 -61.29
CA LEU A 6 -10.91 3.36 -60.50
C LEU A 6 -11.76 3.57 -59.24
N ALA A 7 -11.08 3.42 -58.10
CA ALA A 7 -11.16 4.15 -56.84
C ALA A 7 -12.50 4.73 -56.33
N ALA A 8 -12.86 4.35 -55.11
CA ALA A 8 -13.49 5.27 -54.15
C ALA A 8 -12.89 5.05 -52.75
N LEU A 9 -12.57 6.19 -52.13
CA LEU A 9 -11.79 6.39 -50.91
C LEU A 9 -12.29 5.58 -49.69
N GLY A 10 -11.34 4.97 -48.98
CA GLY A 10 -11.54 4.51 -47.61
C GLY A 10 -11.36 5.66 -46.62
N ALA A 11 -12.33 5.83 -45.72
CA ALA A 11 -12.17 6.64 -44.52
C ALA A 11 -11.76 5.71 -43.37
N ILE A 12 -10.48 5.72 -43.01
CA ILE A 12 -10.00 5.05 -41.80
C ILE A 12 -10.28 5.99 -40.63
N ILE A 13 -11.32 5.69 -39.86
CA ILE A 13 -11.52 6.29 -38.54
C ILE A 13 -10.48 5.65 -37.62
N ALA A 14 -9.35 6.31 -37.42
CA ALA A 14 -8.39 5.92 -36.40
C ALA A 14 -8.99 6.24 -35.03
N ALA A 15 -9.65 5.25 -34.42
CA ALA A 15 -10.00 5.30 -33.02
C ALA A 15 -8.71 5.34 -32.20
N GLY A 16 -8.32 6.54 -31.76
CA GLY A 16 -7.24 6.73 -30.81
C GLY A 16 -7.63 6.12 -29.48
N ALA A 17 -7.31 4.84 -29.28
CA ALA A 17 -7.27 4.26 -27.95
C ALA A 17 -6.16 4.99 -27.20
N ALA A 18 -6.54 5.96 -26.37
CA ALA A 18 -5.65 6.51 -25.35
C ALA A 18 -5.26 5.36 -24.43
N SER A 19 -4.14 4.71 -24.74
CA SER A 19 -3.54 3.76 -23.82
C SER A 19 -3.08 4.56 -22.62
N ALA A 20 -3.81 4.44 -21.51
CA ALA A 20 -3.28 4.75 -20.20
C ALA A 20 -2.13 3.75 -19.98
N GLN A 21 -0.93 4.09 -20.46
CA GLN A 21 0.27 3.32 -20.21
C GLN A 21 0.56 3.42 -18.70
N SER A 22 0.04 2.46 -17.94
CA SER A 22 0.56 2.12 -16.63
C SER A 22 2.02 1.72 -16.85
N ARG A 23 2.94 2.66 -16.63
CA ARG A 23 4.38 2.36 -16.70
C ARG A 23 4.64 1.19 -15.75
N PRO A 24 5.28 0.11 -16.23
CA PRO A 24 5.62 -1.00 -15.36
C PRO A 24 6.50 -0.46 -14.23
N LEU A 25 6.13 -0.82 -13.01
CA LEU A 25 6.80 -0.39 -11.79
C LEU A 25 8.32 -0.71 -11.79
N SER A 26 8.78 -1.66 -12.61
CA SER A 26 10.13 -2.25 -12.58
C SER A 26 11.28 -1.38 -13.10
N ALA A 27 11.03 -0.18 -13.66
CA ALA A 27 12.10 0.69 -14.18
C ALA A 27 11.98 2.11 -13.62
N GLY A 28 12.84 2.48 -12.66
CA GLY A 28 12.88 3.83 -12.07
C GLY A 28 13.35 3.84 -10.61
N PRO A 29 13.30 5.01 -9.94
CA PRO A 29 13.57 5.10 -8.50
C PRO A 29 12.62 4.22 -7.68
N ASN A 30 13.02 3.92 -6.44
CA ASN A 30 12.19 3.19 -5.49
C ASN A 30 10.82 3.87 -5.35
N ARG A 31 9.76 3.09 -5.59
CA ARG A 31 8.37 3.53 -5.52
C ARG A 31 7.58 2.59 -4.62
N MET A 32 6.72 3.20 -3.81
CA MET A 32 5.72 2.54 -3.00
C MET A 32 4.35 3.11 -3.36
N GLU A 33 3.37 2.23 -3.52
CA GLU A 33 1.96 2.56 -3.67
C GLU A 33 1.21 2.01 -2.45
N LEU A 34 0.33 2.82 -1.88
CA LEU A 34 -0.46 2.49 -0.71
C LEU A 34 -1.91 2.91 -0.94
N ARG A 35 -2.84 2.01 -0.62
CA ARG A 35 -4.28 2.29 -0.63
C ARG A 35 -4.89 1.77 0.66
N VAL A 36 -5.70 2.59 1.30
CA VAL A 36 -6.52 2.16 2.43
C VAL A 36 -7.87 1.64 1.93
N GLU A 37 -8.32 0.55 2.53
CA GLU A 37 -9.66 0.01 2.36
C GLU A 37 -10.35 -0.07 3.72
N ARG A 38 -11.61 0.35 3.79
CA ARG A 38 -12.47 0.19 4.96
C ARG A 38 -13.49 -0.89 4.71
N ARG A 39 -13.84 -1.65 5.75
CA ARG A 39 -14.91 -2.64 5.67
C ARG A 39 -16.28 -1.96 5.80
N GLU A 40 -17.15 -2.17 4.81
CA GLU A 40 -18.51 -1.66 4.77
C GLU A 40 -19.47 -2.77 4.34
N ALA A 41 -20.50 -3.05 5.14
CA ALA A 41 -21.47 -4.14 4.88
C ALA A 41 -20.81 -5.50 4.56
N GLY A 42 -19.65 -5.79 5.17
CA GLY A 42 -18.89 -7.02 4.96
C GLY A 42 -17.88 -6.97 3.82
N GLU A 43 -17.94 -5.97 2.93
CA GLU A 43 -17.06 -5.79 1.79
C GLU A 43 -15.94 -4.79 2.07
N TRP A 44 -14.83 -4.91 1.35
CA TRP A 44 -13.71 -3.98 1.45
C TRP A 44 -13.78 -2.94 0.35
N LYS A 45 -13.84 -1.66 0.74
CA LYS A 45 -13.94 -0.55 -0.21
C LYS A 45 -12.77 0.40 -0.07
N PRO A 46 -12.15 0.83 -1.19
CA PRO A 46 -11.19 1.91 -1.18
C PRO A 46 -11.79 3.17 -0.56
N VAL A 47 -11.02 3.84 0.29
CA VAL A 47 -11.39 5.11 0.90
C VAL A 47 -10.25 6.11 0.74
N ASP A 48 -10.57 7.40 0.80
CA ASP A 48 -9.55 8.44 0.76
C ASP A 48 -8.72 8.38 2.07
N PRO A 49 -7.38 8.31 2.03
CA PRO A 49 -6.54 8.38 3.22
C PRO A 49 -6.77 9.60 4.10
N SER A 50 -7.30 10.71 3.56
CA SER A 50 -7.65 11.91 4.33
C SER A 50 -9.04 11.85 4.96
N SER A 51 -9.74 10.71 4.87
CA SER A 51 -11.04 10.52 5.54
C SER A 51 -10.87 10.47 7.05
N VAL A 52 -11.87 11.00 7.77
CA VAL A 52 -11.99 10.77 9.20
C VAL A 52 -12.56 9.37 9.42
N PHE A 53 -11.83 8.54 10.17
CA PHE A 53 -12.27 7.20 10.54
C PHE A 53 -12.95 7.23 11.92
N ALA A 54 -14.02 6.45 12.06
CA ALA A 54 -14.74 6.33 13.31
C ALA A 54 -14.17 5.20 14.17
N SER A 55 -14.32 5.30 15.49
CA SER A 55 -14.02 4.20 16.39
C SER A 55 -14.81 2.95 16.00
N GLY A 56 -14.11 1.83 15.87
CA GLY A 56 -14.68 0.57 15.39
C GLY A 56 -14.55 0.33 13.89
N ASP A 57 -14.16 1.34 13.09
CA ASP A 57 -13.83 1.14 11.68
C ASP A 57 -12.78 0.03 11.54
N GLN A 58 -12.99 -0.86 10.57
CA GLN A 58 -12.04 -1.92 10.24
C GLN A 58 -11.31 -1.53 8.97
N LEU A 59 -10.00 -1.38 9.07
CA LEU A 59 -9.13 -0.98 7.97
C LEU A 59 -8.19 -2.12 7.57
N ARG A 60 -7.91 -2.18 6.27
CA ARG A 60 -6.74 -2.88 5.73
C ARG A 60 -6.09 -2.02 4.67
N PHE A 61 -4.87 -2.36 4.34
CA PHE A 61 -4.07 -1.62 3.38
C PHE A 61 -3.66 -2.54 2.24
N ARG A 62 -3.81 -2.09 1.01
CA ARG A 62 -3.12 -2.68 -0.12
C ARG A 62 -1.84 -1.91 -0.35
N PHE A 63 -0.72 -2.62 -0.43
CA PHE A 63 0.55 -2.00 -0.75
C PHE A 63 1.28 -2.76 -1.85
N LYS A 64 2.09 -2.02 -2.60
CA LYS A 64 2.95 -2.54 -3.65
C LYS A 64 4.22 -1.71 -3.74
N THR A 65 5.35 -2.37 -3.96
CA THR A 65 6.62 -1.71 -4.26
C THR A 65 7.22 -2.23 -5.54
N ASN A 66 8.18 -1.49 -6.11
CA ASN A 66 9.00 -1.99 -7.22
C ASN A 66 10.35 -2.58 -6.79
N PHE A 67 10.64 -2.61 -5.49
CA PHE A 67 11.86 -3.16 -4.91
C PHE A 67 11.51 -4.12 -3.76
N PRO A 68 12.33 -5.17 -3.55
CA PRO A 68 12.16 -6.06 -2.40
C PRO A 68 12.66 -5.42 -1.11
N GLY A 69 12.26 -5.97 0.03
CA GLY A 69 12.72 -5.50 1.34
C GLY A 69 11.99 -6.15 2.50
N PHE A 70 12.05 -5.51 3.66
CA PHE A 70 11.35 -5.91 4.87
C PHE A 70 10.46 -4.77 5.32
N LEU A 71 9.14 -5.02 5.39
CA LEU A 71 8.13 -4.01 5.71
C LEU A 71 7.90 -3.91 7.22
N TYR A 72 7.84 -2.68 7.70
CA TYR A 72 7.43 -2.35 9.07
C TYR A 72 6.36 -1.26 9.00
N VAL A 73 5.27 -1.45 9.74
CA VAL A 73 4.20 -0.46 9.87
C VAL A 73 4.10 -0.09 11.35
N MET A 74 4.22 1.20 11.63
CA MET A 74 4.09 1.75 12.97
C MET A 74 3.01 2.82 13.00
N ASN A 75 2.29 2.91 14.11
CA ASN A 75 1.38 4.01 14.40
C ASN A 75 2.01 4.91 15.45
N HIS A 76 1.94 6.21 15.25
CA HIS A 76 2.17 7.22 16.26
C HIS A 76 0.84 7.90 16.52
N GLY A 77 0.21 7.47 17.61
CA GLY A 77 -1.13 7.91 17.96
C GLY A 77 -1.14 9.22 18.72
N THR A 78 -2.34 9.72 18.99
CA THR A 78 -2.55 10.97 19.75
C THR A 78 -1.98 10.92 21.18
N SER A 79 -1.74 9.73 21.74
CA SER A 79 -1.07 9.57 23.03
C SER A 79 0.43 9.91 23.02
N GLY A 80 1.04 10.06 21.84
CA GLY A 80 2.49 10.27 21.67
C GLY A 80 3.32 8.98 21.73
N GLU A 81 2.67 7.81 21.88
CA GLU A 81 3.34 6.53 21.87
C GLU A 81 3.45 5.95 20.45
N TYR A 82 4.54 5.24 20.19
CA TYR A 82 4.72 4.46 18.97
C TYR A 82 4.29 3.01 19.20
N LEU A 83 3.38 2.52 18.36
CA LEU A 83 2.92 1.14 18.34
C LEU A 83 3.36 0.46 17.05
N LEU A 84 4.07 -0.67 17.16
CA LEU A 84 4.34 -1.54 16.00
C LEU A 84 3.06 -2.28 15.62
N LEU A 85 2.58 -2.05 14.40
CA LEU A 85 1.39 -2.70 13.85
C LEU A 85 1.71 -3.89 12.95
N TYR A 86 2.88 -3.90 12.31
CA TYR A 86 3.33 -5.00 11.47
C TYR A 86 4.87 -5.02 11.33
N PRO A 87 5.52 -6.19 11.34
CA PRO A 87 4.96 -7.51 11.60
C PRO A 87 4.64 -7.72 13.08
N THR A 88 3.55 -8.43 13.37
CA THR A 88 3.21 -8.93 14.71
C THR A 88 2.51 -10.28 14.59
N LYS A 89 2.33 -11.00 15.70
CA LYS A 89 1.55 -12.26 15.71
C LYS A 89 0.12 -12.06 15.23
N GLU A 90 -0.47 -10.92 15.58
CA GLU A 90 -1.86 -10.57 15.31
C GLU A 90 -2.06 -9.97 13.91
N ALA A 91 -1.00 -9.49 13.26
CA ALA A 91 -1.04 -8.84 11.94
C ALA A 91 -0.31 -9.62 10.84
N GLY A 92 0.39 -10.71 11.19
CA GLY A 92 1.24 -11.50 10.30
C GLY A 92 2.73 -11.27 10.61
N GLU A 93 3.47 -12.38 10.76
CA GLU A 93 4.88 -12.34 11.20
C GLU A 93 5.89 -12.25 10.06
N SER A 94 5.51 -12.68 8.84
CA SER A 94 6.39 -12.57 7.68
C SER A 94 6.33 -11.17 7.10
N ASN A 95 7.39 -10.39 7.25
CA ASN A 95 7.52 -9.04 6.72
C ASN A 95 8.36 -8.93 5.44
N ARG A 96 8.84 -10.05 4.91
CA ARG A 96 9.61 -10.06 3.65
C ARG A 96 8.68 -9.74 2.48
N ILE A 97 9.08 -8.76 1.68
CA ILE A 97 8.32 -8.31 0.51
C ILE A 97 9.17 -8.41 -0.76
N ASP A 98 8.52 -8.74 -1.86
CA ASP A 98 9.09 -8.85 -3.19
C ASP A 98 8.60 -7.69 -4.06
N GLY A 99 9.49 -7.16 -4.89
CA GLY A 99 9.12 -6.11 -5.85
C GLY A 99 8.09 -6.61 -6.87
N GLY A 100 7.13 -5.77 -7.20
CA GLY A 100 6.10 -6.02 -8.21
C GLY A 100 4.91 -6.86 -7.72
N ARG A 101 4.92 -7.34 -6.47
CA ARG A 101 3.83 -8.11 -5.87
C ARG A 101 2.88 -7.20 -5.08
N ASP A 102 1.59 -7.49 -5.20
CA ASP A 102 0.53 -6.85 -4.42
C ASP A 102 0.36 -7.59 -3.09
N TYR A 103 0.29 -6.81 -2.00
CA TYR A 103 0.14 -7.31 -0.64
C TYR A 103 -1.05 -6.65 0.05
N VAL A 104 -1.56 -7.33 1.08
CA VAL A 104 -2.55 -6.79 2.01
C VAL A 104 -1.91 -6.76 3.40
N VAL A 105 -2.14 -5.68 4.14
CA VAL A 105 -1.69 -5.50 5.54
C VAL A 105 -2.90 -5.13 6.40
N PRO A 106 -3.18 -5.86 7.48
CA PRO A 106 -2.43 -7.01 8.00
C PRO A 106 -2.41 -8.19 7.00
N GLY A 107 -1.34 -8.99 7.05
CA GLY A 107 -1.06 -10.08 6.11
C GLY A 107 -1.85 -11.37 6.38
N ASN A 108 -2.66 -11.37 7.43
CA ASN A 108 -3.67 -12.39 7.72
C ASN A 108 -5.05 -11.94 7.20
N ASP A 109 -6.09 -12.76 7.41
CA ASP A 109 -7.47 -12.41 7.04
C ASP A 109 -8.12 -11.36 7.98
N GLY A 110 -7.31 -10.67 8.78
CA GLY A 110 -7.73 -9.70 9.79
C GLY A 110 -7.85 -8.26 9.28
N ALA A 111 -7.95 -7.34 10.24
CA ALA A 111 -8.07 -5.91 10.01
C ALA A 111 -7.47 -5.14 11.19
N PHE A 112 -6.97 -3.93 10.94
CA PHE A 112 -6.73 -2.96 12.00
C PHE A 112 -8.05 -2.33 12.40
N LYS A 113 -8.39 -2.41 13.68
CA LYS A 113 -9.59 -1.77 14.23
C LYS A 113 -9.21 -0.41 14.80
N ILE A 114 -9.86 0.65 14.31
CA ILE A 114 -9.71 1.99 14.87
C ILE A 114 -10.23 1.99 16.31
N SER A 115 -9.40 2.48 17.22
CA SER A 115 -9.66 2.57 18.64
C SER A 115 -8.81 3.67 19.26
N GLY A 116 -9.10 4.05 20.50
CA GLY A 116 -8.41 5.15 21.18
C GLY A 116 -9.23 6.44 21.18
N PRO A 117 -8.68 7.50 21.81
CA PRO A 117 -9.35 8.80 21.87
C PRO A 117 -9.42 9.47 20.49
N GLU A 118 -10.27 10.48 20.37
CA GLU A 118 -10.31 11.33 19.18
C GLU A 118 -8.96 12.03 18.96
N GLY A 119 -8.52 12.10 17.71
CA GLY A 119 -7.29 12.80 17.35
C GLY A 119 -6.72 12.34 16.01
N PHE A 120 -5.43 12.62 15.81
CA PHE A 120 -4.71 12.27 14.59
C PHE A 120 -3.70 11.17 14.87
N ASP A 121 -3.63 10.24 13.93
CA ASP A 121 -2.69 9.15 13.93
C ASP A 121 -1.78 9.26 12.72
N VAL A 122 -0.47 9.16 12.93
CA VAL A 122 0.51 9.10 11.84
C VAL A 122 0.99 7.68 11.68
N MET A 123 0.70 7.07 10.52
CA MET A 123 1.20 5.73 10.19
C MET A 123 2.51 5.83 9.40
N TYR A 124 3.57 5.28 9.96
CA TYR A 124 4.86 5.16 9.31
C TYR A 124 4.96 3.82 8.58
N TRP A 125 5.21 3.89 7.28
CA TRP A 125 5.48 2.74 6.42
C TRP A 125 6.97 2.74 6.09
N LEU A 126 7.71 1.83 6.70
CA LEU A 126 9.15 1.71 6.56
C LEU A 126 9.49 0.43 5.80
N ILE A 127 10.32 0.54 4.78
CA ILE A 127 10.87 -0.62 4.09
C ILE A 127 12.38 -0.56 4.21
N SER A 128 12.96 -1.58 4.82
CA SER A 128 14.40 -1.72 4.97
C SER A 128 14.95 -2.74 3.95
N PRO A 129 16.12 -2.50 3.34
CA PRO A 129 16.77 -3.49 2.48
C PRO A 129 17.27 -4.72 3.26
N SER A 130 17.50 -4.57 4.57
CA SER A 130 17.89 -5.63 5.50
C SER A 130 16.89 -5.76 6.63
N GLU A 131 16.70 -6.98 7.14
CA GLU A 131 15.83 -7.21 8.29
C GLU A 131 16.35 -6.41 9.50
N LEU A 132 15.49 -5.55 10.05
CA LEU A 132 15.76 -4.87 11.30
C LEU A 132 15.55 -5.89 12.43
N ARG A 133 16.65 -6.32 13.02
CA ARG A 133 16.63 -7.08 14.27
C ARG A 133 16.59 -6.09 15.41
N ALA A 134 15.73 -6.33 16.39
CA ALA A 134 15.91 -5.69 17.67
C ALA A 134 17.30 -6.12 18.19
N GLU A 135 18.20 -5.16 18.41
CA GLU A 135 19.32 -5.43 19.31
C GLU A 135 18.71 -5.88 20.64
N ASP A 136 19.28 -6.94 21.22
CA ASP A 136 18.94 -7.38 22.56
C ASP A 136 18.89 -6.15 23.48
N GLY A 137 17.76 -5.97 24.17
CA GLY A 137 17.29 -4.70 24.76
C GLY A 137 18.15 -4.06 25.85
N THR A 138 19.46 -3.97 25.68
CA THR A 138 20.29 -2.96 26.31
C THR A 138 19.78 -1.61 25.83
N LYS A 139 18.93 -0.99 26.67
CA LYS A 139 18.53 0.41 26.55
C LYS A 139 19.78 1.23 26.21
N ARG A 140 19.92 1.67 24.96
CA ARG A 140 20.85 2.75 24.64
C ARG A 140 20.29 4.00 25.31
N SER A 141 20.82 4.30 26.49
CA SER A 141 20.66 5.60 27.15
C SER A 141 21.16 6.65 26.17
N GLY A 142 20.25 7.39 25.53
CA GLY A 142 20.68 8.37 24.54
C GLY A 142 19.61 9.01 23.69
N TYR A 143 18.38 8.48 23.61
CA TYR A 143 17.29 9.25 22.99
C TYR A 143 16.50 10.00 24.05
N VAL A 144 16.76 11.32 24.11
CA VAL A 144 15.91 12.31 24.76
C VAL A 144 15.28 13.11 23.61
N PRO A 145 13.93 13.20 23.52
CA PRO A 145 13.27 13.99 22.49
C PRO A 145 13.60 15.49 22.59
#